data_AF-A0A453GMB8-F1
#
_entry.id   AF-A0A453GMB8-F1
#
_cell.length_a   1.000
_cell.length_b   1.000
_cell.length_c   1.000
_cell.angle_alpha   90.00
_cell.angle_beta   90.00
_cell.angle_gamma   90.00
#
_symmetry.space_group_name_H-M   'P 1'
#
loop_
_entity.id
_entity.type
_entity.pdbx_description
1 polymer ?
#
loop_
_entity_poly.entity_id
_entity_poly.type
_entity_poly.pdbx_seq_one_letter_code
_entity_poly.pdbx_strand_id
1 'polypeptide(L)'
;MDDTLKSLSMDYLNLLINGQAFSDVTFSVEGRLVHAHRCILAARSLFFRKFFCGAAADQAAAAAAAGSPGAVLMDHLSPRSPSGASASSPRGAGGSGSGSASAAAMAPGAVIPVNSVSYEVFLLLLQFLYSGQVSLVPQKGEPRPGCGERGCWHTHCAAAVDLALDTLAVARSFGVEELAVLTQVITYSS
;
A
#
# COMPACT_ATOMS: atom_id res chain seq x y z
N MET A 1 10.94 23.26 -15.35
CA MET A 1 11.15 22.13 -14.41
C MET A 1 9.81 21.61 -13.90
N ASP A 2 8.88 22.50 -13.58
CA ASP A 2 7.52 22.14 -13.13
C ASP A 2 6.72 21.29 -14.13
N ASP A 3 6.86 21.54 -15.43
CA ASP A 3 6.15 20.76 -16.46
C ASP A 3 6.65 19.31 -16.53
N THR A 4 7.94 19.08 -16.29
CA THR A 4 8.50 17.72 -16.21
C THR A 4 7.94 16.97 -15.01
N LEU A 5 7.80 17.62 -13.86
CA LEU A 5 7.22 16.99 -12.67
C LEU A 5 5.73 16.68 -12.85
N LYS A 6 4.98 17.56 -13.53
CA LYS A 6 3.57 17.30 -13.89
C LYS A 6 3.43 16.15 -14.88
N SER A 7 4.34 16.03 -15.85
CA SER A 7 4.36 14.89 -16.77
C SER A 7 4.60 13.60 -16.00
N LEU A 8 5.60 13.56 -15.13
CA LEU A 8 5.91 12.38 -14.31
C LEU A 8 4.76 11.99 -13.40
N SER A 9 4.10 12.96 -12.74
CA SER A 9 2.95 12.65 -11.89
C SER A 9 1.79 12.05 -12.69
N MET A 10 1.56 12.54 -13.92
CA MET A 10 0.56 11.98 -14.83
C MET A 10 0.94 10.57 -15.31
N ASP A 11 2.21 10.32 -15.60
CA ASP A 11 2.70 9.00 -16.00
C ASP A 11 2.47 7.96 -14.89
N TYR A 12 2.71 8.31 -13.62
CA TYR A 12 2.41 7.44 -12.49
C TYR A 12 0.90 7.24 -12.27
N LEU A 13 0.06 8.27 -12.45
CA LEU A 13 -1.40 8.10 -12.39
C LEU A 13 -1.91 7.19 -13.52
N ASN A 14 -1.35 7.33 -14.73
CA ASN A 14 -1.64 6.44 -15.84
C ASN A 14 -1.24 5.00 -15.52
N LEU A 15 -0.13 4.78 -14.80
CA LEU A 15 0.26 3.46 -14.32
C LEU A 15 -0.76 2.90 -13.30
N LEU A 16 -1.31 3.73 -12.41
CA LEU A 16 -2.35 3.30 -11.48
C LEU A 16 -3.65 2.89 -12.20
N ILE A 17 -4.06 3.64 -13.23
CA ILE A 17 -5.34 3.43 -13.91
C ILE A 17 -5.25 2.33 -14.98
N ASN A 18 -4.20 2.35 -15.80
CA ASN A 18 -4.07 1.51 -17.00
C ASN A 18 -2.97 0.44 -16.86
N GLY A 19 -2.16 0.48 -15.80
CA GLY A 19 -1.00 -0.40 -15.61
C GLY A 19 -1.29 -1.74 -14.95
N GLN A 20 -2.53 -2.24 -15.00
CA GLN A 20 -2.92 -3.47 -14.29
C GLN A 20 -2.06 -4.68 -14.66
N ALA A 21 -1.58 -4.77 -15.91
CA ALA A 21 -0.70 -5.83 -16.38
C ALA A 21 0.66 -5.87 -15.65
N PHE A 22 1.07 -4.77 -15.01
CA PHE A 22 2.31 -4.65 -14.23
C PHE A 22 2.06 -4.73 -12.71
N SER A 23 0.80 -4.84 -12.29
CA SER A 23 0.45 -4.92 -10.88
C SER A 23 0.89 -6.25 -10.26
N ASP A 24 1.50 -6.16 -9.08
CA ASP A 24 2.00 -7.29 -8.29
C ASP A 24 1.23 -7.45 -6.97
N VAL A 25 0.20 -6.63 -6.76
CA VAL A 25 -0.74 -6.73 -5.64
C VAL A 25 -2.13 -6.29 -6.07
N THR A 26 -3.16 -6.96 -5.53
CA THR A 26 -4.56 -6.61 -5.73
C THR A 26 -5.25 -6.49 -4.37
N PHE A 27 -6.00 -5.40 -4.18
CA PHE A 27 -6.83 -5.17 -3.00
C PHE A 27 -8.31 -5.37 -3.34
N SER A 28 -9.09 -5.88 -2.38
CA SER A 28 -10.55 -5.87 -2.45
C SER A 28 -11.08 -4.83 -1.48
N VAL A 29 -11.73 -3.80 -2.01
CA VAL A 29 -12.32 -2.67 -1.25
C VAL A 29 -13.78 -2.54 -1.63
N GLU A 30 -14.70 -2.69 -0.67
CA GLU A 30 -16.16 -2.70 -0.93
C GLU A 30 -16.57 -3.67 -2.06
N GLY A 31 -15.88 -4.82 -2.14
CA GLY A 31 -16.12 -5.84 -3.18
C GLY A 31 -15.53 -5.49 -4.56
N ARG A 32 -14.82 -4.37 -4.69
CA ARG A 32 -14.16 -3.93 -5.93
C ARG A 32 -12.67 -4.24 -5.88
N LEU A 33 -12.15 -4.77 -6.99
CA LEU A 33 -10.72 -5.04 -7.12
C LEU A 33 -9.94 -3.79 -7.51
N VAL A 34 -8.83 -3.55 -6.81
CA VAL A 34 -7.92 -2.44 -7.04
C VAL A 34 -6.51 -2.99 -7.22
N HIS A 35 -5.99 -2.86 -8.44
CA HIS A 35 -4.64 -3.28 -8.80
C HIS A 35 -3.61 -2.20 -8.43
N ALA A 36 -2.47 -2.60 -7.86
CA ALA A 36 -1.42 -1.66 -7.48
C ALA A 36 -0.01 -2.28 -7.55
N HIS A 37 1.00 -1.47 -7.23
CA HIS A 37 2.41 -1.80 -7.35
C HIS A 37 3.10 -1.70 -5.98
N ARG A 38 3.54 -2.83 -5.44
CA ARG A 38 4.12 -2.94 -4.09
C ARG A 38 5.34 -2.05 -3.92
N CYS A 39 6.15 -1.89 -4.96
CA CYS A 39 7.34 -1.03 -4.95
C CYS A 39 7.00 0.44 -4.67
N ILE A 40 5.96 0.98 -5.32
CA ILE A 40 5.50 2.36 -5.11
C ILE A 40 4.92 2.50 -3.71
N LEU A 41 4.05 1.57 -3.31
CA LEU A 41 3.43 1.58 -1.98
C LEU A 41 4.46 1.52 -0.85
N ALA A 42 5.44 0.61 -0.92
CA ALA A 42 6.49 0.47 0.09
C ALA A 42 7.47 1.65 0.13
N ALA A 43 7.73 2.27 -1.01
CA ALA A 43 8.57 3.47 -1.08
C ALA A 43 7.89 4.68 -0.40
N ARG A 44 6.57 4.80 -0.55
CA ARG A 44 5.78 5.98 -0.18
C ARG A 44 4.97 5.83 1.10
N SER A 45 4.96 4.64 1.72
CA SER A 45 4.29 4.37 2.99
C SER A 45 5.09 3.38 3.84
N LEU A 46 5.40 3.79 5.08
CA LEU A 46 6.08 2.93 6.05
C LEU A 46 5.23 1.72 6.45
N PHE A 47 3.90 1.90 6.49
CA PHE A 47 2.95 0.83 6.74
C PHE A 47 3.08 -0.26 5.67
N PHE A 48 2.95 0.11 4.40
CA PHE A 48 3.05 -0.86 3.31
C PHE A 48 4.43 -1.49 3.22
N ARG A 49 5.49 -0.74 3.51
CA ARG A 49 6.84 -1.30 3.60
C ARG A 49 6.92 -2.42 4.64
N LYS A 50 6.46 -2.17 5.86
CA LYS A 50 6.45 -3.18 6.92
C LYS A 50 5.52 -4.34 6.58
N PHE A 51 4.34 -4.05 6.03
CA PHE A 51 3.34 -5.04 5.65
C PHE A 51 3.88 -6.03 4.61
N PHE A 52 4.59 -5.53 3.59
CA PHE A 52 5.18 -6.36 2.53
C PHE A 52 6.53 -6.99 2.92
N CYS A 53 7.37 -6.32 3.73
CA CYS A 53 8.66 -6.87 4.18
C CYS A 53 8.52 -7.91 5.29
N GLY A 54 7.58 -7.72 6.23
CA GLY A 54 7.31 -8.69 7.30
C GLY A 54 6.86 -10.04 6.73
N ALA A 55 6.03 -10.01 5.69
CA ALA A 55 5.64 -11.20 4.94
C ALA A 55 6.83 -11.93 4.30
N ALA A 56 7.77 -11.19 3.71
CA ALA A 56 8.96 -11.78 3.06
C ALA A 56 9.88 -12.52 4.06
N ALA A 57 10.04 -11.98 5.27
CA ALA A 57 10.84 -12.63 6.33
C ALA A 57 10.17 -13.93 6.82
N ASP A 58 8.85 -13.92 6.99
CA ASP A 58 8.08 -15.11 7.38
C ASP A 58 8.05 -16.17 6.27
N GLN A 59 7.93 -15.76 4.99
CA GLN A 59 8.05 -16.65 3.84
C GLN A 59 9.45 -17.25 3.68
N ALA A 60 10.52 -16.47 3.91
CA ALA A 60 11.89 -16.97 3.87
C ALA A 60 12.16 -17.98 5.00
N ALA A 61 11.61 -17.74 6.19
CA ALA A 61 11.68 -18.68 7.30
C ALA A 61 10.85 -19.96 7.04
N ALA A 62 9.65 -19.83 6.46
CA ALA A 62 8.81 -20.97 6.08
C ALA A 62 9.43 -21.79 4.95
N ALA A 63 10.05 -21.15 3.95
CA ALA A 63 10.78 -21.84 2.88
C ALA A 63 12.06 -22.52 3.38
N ALA A 64 12.74 -21.95 4.39
CA ALA A 64 13.87 -22.60 5.04
C ALA A 64 13.43 -23.79 5.93
N ALA A 65 12.22 -23.76 6.48
CA ALA A 65 11.64 -24.85 7.27
C ALA A 65 11.02 -25.97 6.41
N ALA A 66 10.45 -25.62 5.26
CA ALA A 66 9.96 -26.55 4.25
C ALA A 66 11.12 -26.97 3.34
N GLY A 67 11.98 -27.87 3.82
CA GLY A 67 13.12 -28.40 3.06
C GLY A 67 12.79 -28.71 1.60
N SER A 68 13.59 -28.14 0.69
CA SER A 68 13.37 -28.12 -0.76
C SER A 68 13.08 -29.49 -1.40
N PRO A 69 12.20 -29.57 -2.42
CA PRO A 69 12.36 -30.55 -3.48
C PRO A 69 13.35 -30.00 -4.52
N GLY A 70 14.30 -30.86 -4.92
CA GLY A 70 15.55 -30.50 -5.57
C GLY A 70 15.50 -29.65 -6.84
N ALA A 71 16.55 -28.84 -7.00
CA ALA A 71 17.11 -28.49 -8.30
C ALA A 71 18.58 -28.91 -8.28
N VAL A 72 18.85 -29.99 -9.00
CA VAL A 72 20.17 -30.55 -9.26
C VAL A 72 20.83 -29.68 -10.34
N LEU A 73 21.93 -29.03 -10.01
CA LEU A 73 22.90 -28.57 -11.01
C LEU A 73 24.27 -29.04 -10.55
N MET A 74 24.71 -30.10 -11.20
CA MET A 74 26.04 -30.69 -11.15
C MET A 74 27.03 -29.72 -11.81
N ASP A 75 28.10 -29.34 -11.13
CA ASP A 75 29.47 -29.60 -11.62
C ASP A 75 30.52 -29.33 -10.53
N HIS A 76 31.74 -29.74 -10.82
CA HIS A 76 32.71 -30.31 -9.90
C HIS A 76 33.79 -29.33 -9.46
N LEU A 77 34.30 -29.52 -8.23
CA LEU A 77 35.73 -29.61 -7.83
C LEU A 77 35.88 -29.30 -6.33
N SER A 78 36.06 -30.35 -5.53
CA SER A 78 36.62 -30.32 -4.17
C SER A 78 38.15 -30.12 -4.23
N PRO A 79 38.92 -29.73 -3.17
CA PRO A 79 38.74 -30.26 -1.80
C PRO A 79 39.19 -29.39 -0.58
N ARG A 80 38.95 -29.97 0.62
CA ARG A 80 39.57 -29.76 1.96
C ARG A 80 38.88 -28.84 2.98
N SER A 81 38.24 -29.50 3.96
CA SER A 81 38.11 -29.12 5.38
C SER A 81 39.43 -29.37 6.15
N PRO A 82 39.60 -29.04 7.47
CA PRO A 82 38.55 -28.74 8.47
C PRO A 82 38.85 -27.65 9.53
N SER A 83 37.84 -27.46 10.40
CA SER A 83 37.93 -27.06 11.81
C SER A 83 37.81 -25.56 12.16
N GLY A 84 36.75 -25.24 12.91
CA GLY A 84 36.59 -23.96 13.62
C GLY A 84 35.19 -23.82 14.19
N ALA A 85 35.04 -24.13 15.48
CA ALA A 85 33.82 -24.02 16.26
C ALA A 85 33.27 -22.57 16.30
N SER A 86 31.95 -22.43 16.42
CA SER A 86 31.31 -21.81 17.59
C SER A 86 29.80 -21.76 17.41
N ALA A 87 29.11 -22.37 18.36
CA ALA A 87 27.68 -22.26 18.53
C ALA A 87 27.34 -20.91 19.17
N SER A 88 26.31 -20.25 18.64
CA SER A 88 25.56 -19.25 19.39
C SER A 88 24.13 -19.18 18.85
N SER A 89 23.27 -20.00 19.45
CA SER A 89 21.83 -19.77 19.46
C SER A 89 21.50 -18.47 20.20
N PRO A 90 20.48 -17.73 19.78
CA PRO A 90 19.62 -17.05 20.71
C PRO A 90 18.29 -17.78 20.80
N ARG A 91 17.99 -18.25 22.01
CA ARG A 91 16.64 -18.59 22.45
C ARG A 91 15.85 -17.30 22.64
N GLY A 92 14.76 -17.17 21.90
CA GLY A 92 13.40 -16.92 22.40
C GLY A 92 13.06 -15.59 23.07
N ALA A 93 12.05 -14.92 22.51
CA ALA A 93 10.94 -14.18 23.13
C ALA A 93 10.60 -13.01 22.18
N GLY A 94 9.37 -12.71 21.76
CA GLY A 94 8.03 -13.13 22.13
C GLY A 94 7.09 -12.01 21.68
N GLY A 95 5.97 -12.37 21.06
CA GLY A 95 4.86 -11.47 20.70
C GLY A 95 4.87 -10.96 19.26
N SER A 96 3.77 -10.85 18.52
CA SER A 96 2.37 -11.18 18.81
C SER A 96 1.64 -11.26 17.46
N GLY A 97 1.02 -12.40 17.16
CA GLY A 97 -0.34 -12.49 16.62
C GLY A 97 -0.79 -11.78 15.33
N SER A 98 0.04 -11.13 14.50
CA SER A 98 -0.44 -10.50 13.25
C SER A 98 0.14 -11.05 11.94
N GLY A 99 1.09 -11.98 12.00
CA GLY A 99 1.83 -12.49 10.82
C GLY A 99 0.99 -13.29 9.82
N SER A 100 -0.19 -13.78 10.22
CA SER A 100 -1.04 -14.59 9.34
C SER A 100 -1.62 -13.81 8.16
N ALA A 101 -1.96 -12.53 8.34
CA ALA A 101 -2.54 -11.71 7.28
C ALA A 101 -1.48 -11.27 6.25
N SER A 102 -0.27 -10.96 6.72
CA SER A 102 0.86 -10.59 5.88
C SER A 102 1.37 -11.76 5.03
N ALA A 103 1.41 -12.98 5.58
CA ALA A 103 1.80 -14.17 4.83
C ALA A 103 0.81 -14.52 3.70
N ALA A 104 -0.50 -14.33 3.91
CA ALA A 104 -1.52 -14.59 2.89
C ALA A 104 -1.48 -13.56 1.74
N ALA A 105 -1.05 -12.33 2.02
CA ALA A 105 -0.91 -11.25 1.05
C ALA A 105 0.19 -11.47 -0.01
N MET A 106 1.04 -12.50 0.15
CA MET A 106 2.20 -12.76 -0.69
C MET A 106 1.98 -13.87 -1.72
N ALA A 107 0.87 -14.61 -1.66
CA ALA A 107 0.61 -15.68 -2.61
C ALA A 107 0.33 -15.08 -4.01
N PRO A 108 0.84 -15.69 -5.10
CA PRO A 108 0.54 -15.23 -6.45
C PRO A 108 -0.98 -15.18 -6.69
N GLY A 109 -1.50 -14.00 -7.00
CA GLY A 109 -2.95 -13.78 -7.18
C GLY A 109 -3.75 -13.61 -5.89
N ALA A 110 -3.11 -13.48 -4.72
CA ALA A 110 -3.81 -13.16 -3.49
C ALA A 110 -4.48 -11.78 -3.57
N VAL A 111 -5.75 -11.73 -3.18
CA VAL A 111 -6.50 -10.49 -3.05
C VAL A 111 -6.52 -10.08 -1.58
N ILE A 112 -5.95 -8.91 -1.27
CA ILE A 112 -5.84 -8.40 0.10
C ILE A 112 -7.12 -7.64 0.44
N PRO A 113 -7.91 -8.06 1.43
CA PRO A 113 -9.10 -7.33 1.84
C PRO A 113 -8.72 -6.03 2.55
N VAL A 114 -9.37 -4.92 2.18
CA VAL A 114 -9.34 -3.66 2.92
C VAL A 114 -10.75 -3.43 3.46
N ASN A 115 -10.88 -3.50 4.78
CA ASN A 115 -12.16 -3.31 5.48
C ASN A 115 -12.23 -1.89 6.06
N SER A 116 -13.44 -1.41 6.31
CA SER A 116 -13.67 -0.13 7.01
C SER A 116 -13.11 1.11 6.31
N VAL A 117 -12.84 1.01 5.00
CA VAL A 117 -12.42 2.12 4.14
C VAL A 117 -13.27 2.07 2.87
N SER A 118 -13.85 3.20 2.49
CA SER A 118 -14.61 3.28 1.24
C SER A 118 -13.69 3.21 0.03
N TYR A 119 -14.21 2.73 -1.09
CA TYR A 119 -13.45 2.63 -2.34
C TYR A 119 -12.87 3.99 -2.77
N GLU A 120 -13.65 5.06 -2.62
CA GLU A 120 -13.24 6.42 -2.98
C GLU A 120 -12.06 6.89 -2.14
N VAL A 121 -12.12 6.71 -0.82
CA VAL A 121 -11.04 7.14 0.09
C VAL A 121 -9.77 6.32 -0.15
N PHE A 122 -9.90 5.02 -0.41
CA PHE A 122 -8.74 4.20 -0.76
C PHE A 122 -8.10 4.63 -2.08
N LEU A 123 -8.90 4.98 -3.10
CA LEU A 123 -8.36 5.53 -4.35
C LEU A 123 -7.66 6.87 -4.15
N LEU A 124 -8.19 7.77 -3.32
CA LEU A 124 -7.54 9.06 -3.01
C LEU A 124 -6.17 8.84 -2.36
N LEU A 125 -6.07 7.88 -1.43
CA LEU A 125 -4.80 7.47 -0.84
C LEU A 125 -3.82 6.98 -1.92
N LEU A 126 -4.27 6.09 -2.81
CA LEU A 126 -3.42 5.58 -3.89
C LEU A 126 -2.99 6.69 -4.86
N GLN A 127 -3.90 7.56 -5.28
CA GLN A 127 -3.57 8.70 -6.14
C GLN A 127 -2.50 9.59 -5.51
N PHE A 128 -2.58 9.84 -4.20
CA PHE A 128 -1.55 10.57 -3.47
C PHE A 128 -0.21 9.83 -3.44
N LEU A 129 -0.22 8.51 -3.19
CA LEU A 129 1.01 7.72 -3.16
C LEU A 129 1.73 7.72 -4.51
N TYR A 130 0.99 7.71 -5.62
CA TYR A 130 1.54 7.69 -6.99
C TYR A 130 1.95 9.07 -7.50
N SER A 131 1.15 10.10 -7.25
CA SER A 131 1.36 11.43 -7.86
C SER A 131 1.95 12.47 -6.91
N GLY A 132 1.89 12.22 -5.59
CA GLY A 132 2.18 13.22 -4.56
C GLY A 132 1.10 14.30 -4.42
N GLN A 133 -0.02 14.18 -5.13
CA GLN A 133 -1.12 15.15 -5.14
C GLN A 133 -2.46 14.44 -4.89
N VAL A 134 -3.39 15.16 -4.28
CA VAL A 134 -4.77 14.68 -4.06
C VAL A 134 -5.73 15.85 -4.19
N SER A 135 -6.87 15.65 -4.85
CA SER A 135 -7.93 16.66 -4.97
C SER A 135 -9.14 16.23 -4.16
N LEU A 136 -9.29 16.80 -2.97
CA LEU A 136 -10.48 16.57 -2.11
C LEU A 136 -11.66 17.47 -2.49
N VAL A 137 -11.39 18.48 -3.33
CA VAL A 137 -12.37 19.44 -3.84
C VAL A 137 -12.96 18.88 -5.14
N PRO A 138 -14.29 18.70 -5.22
CA PRO A 138 -14.96 18.31 -6.44
C PRO A 138 -14.83 19.42 -7.49
N GLN A 139 -14.61 19.04 -8.74
CA GLN A 139 -14.56 20.00 -9.83
C GLN A 139 -15.94 20.66 -10.00
N LYS A 140 -15.95 21.97 -10.25
CA LYS A 140 -17.17 22.79 -10.31
C LYS A 140 -18.20 22.18 -11.28
N GLY A 141 -19.29 21.64 -10.74
CA GLY A 141 -20.41 21.07 -11.50
C GLY A 141 -20.58 19.55 -11.41
N GLU A 142 -19.65 18.83 -10.78
CA GLU A 142 -19.82 17.39 -10.56
C GLU A 142 -20.71 17.09 -9.34
N PRO A 143 -21.62 16.09 -9.42
CA PRO A 143 -22.36 15.60 -8.27
C PRO A 143 -21.40 15.02 -7.24
N ARG A 144 -21.50 15.46 -5.97
CA ARG A 144 -20.67 14.91 -4.90
C ARG A 144 -21.32 13.64 -4.33
N PRO A 145 -20.59 12.51 -4.22
CA PRO A 145 -21.07 11.34 -3.49
C PRO A 145 -21.50 11.72 -2.08
N GLY A 146 -22.69 11.28 -1.66
CA GLY A 146 -23.25 11.62 -0.35
C GLY A 146 -23.92 13.01 -0.24
N CYS A 147 -23.93 13.82 -1.30
CA CYS A 147 -24.66 15.10 -1.33
C CYS A 147 -25.86 15.03 -2.30
N GLY A 148 -27.08 15.23 -1.79
CA GLY A 148 -28.33 15.20 -2.58
C GLY A 148 -28.83 16.55 -3.09
N GLU A 149 -28.14 17.65 -2.77
CA GLU A 149 -28.67 19.01 -2.97
C GLU A 149 -28.20 19.66 -4.28
N ARG A 150 -29.17 19.94 -5.17
CA ARG A 150 -28.99 20.72 -6.41
C ARG A 150 -28.76 22.21 -6.09
N GLY A 151 -27.56 22.56 -5.68
CA GLY A 151 -27.20 23.93 -5.27
C GLY A 151 -26.21 23.99 -4.11
N CYS A 152 -25.76 22.83 -3.63
CA CYS A 152 -24.80 22.76 -2.55
C CYS A 152 -23.45 23.37 -2.92
N TRP A 153 -22.86 24.12 -2.00
CA TRP A 153 -21.48 24.57 -2.09
C TRP A 153 -20.58 23.42 -1.65
N HIS A 154 -20.22 22.54 -2.59
CA HIS A 154 -19.49 21.29 -2.29
C HIS A 154 -18.12 21.47 -1.66
N THR A 155 -17.62 22.70 -1.52
CA THR A 155 -16.41 23.03 -0.76
C THR A 155 -16.66 23.06 0.75
N HIS A 156 -17.90 23.32 1.21
CA HIS A 156 -18.25 23.42 2.64
C HIS A 156 -19.43 22.51 3.03
N CYS A 157 -19.82 21.57 2.16
CA CYS A 157 -20.91 20.66 2.47
C CYS A 157 -20.49 19.57 3.46
N ALA A 158 -21.44 19.01 4.22
CA ALA A 158 -21.17 17.92 5.18
C ALA A 158 -20.41 16.75 4.52
N ALA A 159 -20.86 16.31 3.34
CA ALA A 159 -20.18 15.28 2.55
C ALA A 159 -18.72 15.61 2.16
N ALA A 160 -18.33 16.89 2.19
CA ALA A 160 -16.95 17.32 1.97
C ALA A 160 -16.10 17.21 3.22
N VAL A 161 -16.66 17.61 4.35
CA VAL A 161 -16.03 17.45 5.65
C VAL A 161 -15.86 15.95 5.95
N ASP A 162 -16.90 15.15 5.74
CA ASP A 162 -16.88 13.70 5.98
C ASP A 162 -15.79 13.01 5.15
N LEU A 163 -15.71 13.29 3.84
CA LEU A 163 -14.64 12.73 2.99
C LEU A 163 -13.24 13.14 3.45
N ALA A 164 -13.06 14.39 3.89
CA ALA A 164 -11.78 14.86 4.39
C ALA A 164 -11.41 14.16 5.71
N LEU A 165 -12.37 13.98 6.62
CA LEU A 165 -12.15 13.27 7.88
C LEU A 165 -11.83 11.78 7.66
N ASP A 166 -12.53 11.12 6.75
CA ASP A 166 -12.26 9.73 6.37
C ASP A 166 -10.87 9.60 5.73
N THR A 167 -10.52 10.52 4.83
CA THR A 167 -9.19 10.55 4.20
C THR A 167 -8.09 10.77 5.25
N LEU A 168 -8.32 11.65 6.23
CA LEU A 168 -7.39 11.89 7.32
C LEU A 168 -7.21 10.64 8.21
N ALA A 169 -8.30 9.96 8.55
CA ALA A 169 -8.26 8.73 9.32
C ALA A 169 -7.48 7.63 8.58
N VAL A 170 -7.74 7.48 7.29
CA VAL A 170 -7.03 6.52 6.42
C VAL A 170 -5.56 6.87 6.30
N ALA A 171 -5.21 8.12 6.02
CA ALA A 171 -3.83 8.57 5.94
C ALA A 171 -3.01 8.19 7.18
N ARG A 172 -3.59 8.39 8.37
CA ARG A 172 -2.96 7.99 9.64
C ARG A 172 -2.84 6.47 9.77
N SER A 173 -3.88 5.72 9.43
CA SER A 173 -3.86 4.25 9.51
C SER A 173 -2.82 3.60 8.59
N PHE A 174 -2.61 4.17 7.39
CA PHE A 174 -1.62 3.71 6.42
C PHE A 174 -0.27 4.42 6.56
N GLY A 175 -0.06 5.22 7.62
CA GLY A 175 1.21 5.91 7.90
C GLY A 175 1.69 6.80 6.74
N VAL A 176 0.78 7.58 6.17
CA VAL A 176 1.02 8.57 5.11
C VAL A 176 0.84 9.97 5.70
N GLU A 177 1.77 10.36 6.57
CA GLU A 177 1.71 11.60 7.35
C GLU A 177 1.59 12.86 6.47
N GLU A 178 2.21 12.90 5.29
CA GLU A 178 2.11 14.05 4.39
C GLU A 178 0.67 14.28 3.91
N LEU A 179 -0.06 13.20 3.62
CA LEU A 179 -1.48 13.27 3.26
C LEU A 179 -2.32 13.74 4.46
N ALA A 180 -1.99 13.29 5.67
CA ALA A 180 -2.68 13.71 6.88
C ALA A 180 -2.51 15.22 7.15
N VAL A 181 -1.31 15.76 6.95
CA VAL A 181 -1.04 17.21 7.08
C VAL A 181 -1.78 18.00 6.01
N LEU A 182 -1.69 17.58 4.74
CA LEU A 182 -2.36 18.26 3.63
C LEU A 182 -3.88 18.29 3.82
N THR A 183 -4.46 17.18 4.26
CA THR A 183 -5.91 17.08 4.53
C THR A 183 -6.32 18.01 5.67
N GLN A 184 -5.54 18.08 6.76
CA GLN A 184 -5.81 19.03 7.86
C GLN A 184 -5.80 20.49 7.39
N VAL A 185 -4.81 20.89 6.59
CA VAL A 185 -4.73 22.26 6.06
C VAL A 185 -5.98 22.60 5.24
N ILE A 186 -6.45 21.67 4.41
CA ILE A 186 -7.66 21.85 3.60
C ILE A 186 -8.90 21.97 4.50
N THR A 187 -9.03 21.14 5.53
CA THR A 187 -10.16 21.21 6.48
C THR A 187 -10.16 22.48 7.33
N TYR A 188 -9.00 23.03 7.71
CA TYR A 188 -8.92 24.26 8.52
C TYR A 188 -8.96 25.55 7.71
N SER A 189 -8.69 25.49 6.40
CA SER A 189 -8.72 26.66 5.50
C SER A 189 -10.06 26.85 4.78
N SER A 190 -11.00 25.91 4.96
CA SER A 190 -12.37 25.94 4.44
C SER A 190 -13.34 26.35 5.54
#